data_AF-A0A506UEY9-F1
#
_entry.id   AF-A0A506UEY9-F1
#
_cell.length_a   1.000
_cell.length_b   1.000
_cell.length_c   1.000
_cell.angle_alpha   90.00
_cell.angle_beta   90.00
_cell.angle_gamma   90.00
#
_symmetry.space_group_name_H-M   'P 1'
#
loop_
_entity.id
_entity.type
_entity.pdbx_description
1 polymer ?
#
loop_
_entity_poly.entity_id
_entity_poly.type
_entity_poly.pdbx_seq_one_letter_code
_entity_poly.pdbx_strand_id
1 'polypeptide(L)'
;MSGGVNLHATAVVIGVSGILLVGPSGSGKSRLALSLLAEADALGLFARLIADDQVFIAHSGGRVIASAPPAIAGKIEIYGSGIAVVEHLDAAVMDFCVRPVDVKTAERLPEPELSFTLPGGEMLPLVPLMLQGAGSLARLNALCPGLADGRPARPCIDGNG
;
A
#
# COMPACT_ATOMS: atom_id res chain seq x y z
N MET A 1 23.73 8.29 -4.03
CA MET A 1 22.50 7.89 -3.32
C MET A 1 21.75 9.16 -2.97
N SER A 2 20.86 9.63 -3.85
CA SER A 2 19.97 10.74 -3.50
C SER A 2 18.94 10.19 -2.52
N GLY A 3 19.16 10.46 -1.23
CA GLY A 3 18.31 9.99 -0.15
C GLY A 3 16.88 10.53 -0.33
N GLY A 4 15.92 9.62 -0.47
CA GLY A 4 14.51 9.96 -0.45
C GLY A 4 14.09 10.49 0.93
N VAL A 5 12.95 11.18 0.97
CA VAL A 5 12.37 11.64 2.24
C VAL A 5 11.70 10.45 2.92
N ASN A 6 11.92 10.28 4.22
CA ASN A 6 11.32 9.18 4.97
C ASN A 6 9.83 9.44 5.22
N LEU A 7 9.00 8.44 4.93
CA LEU A 7 7.57 8.41 5.19
C LEU A 7 7.24 7.21 6.10
N HIS A 8 6.49 7.45 7.17
CA HIS A 8 5.99 6.37 8.03
C HIS A 8 4.79 5.67 7.38
N ALA A 9 5.09 4.64 6.60
CA ALA A 9 4.15 3.90 5.75
C ALA A 9 4.62 2.44 5.60
N THR A 10 3.83 1.64 4.89
CA THR A 10 4.26 0.33 4.36
C THR A 10 4.06 0.37 2.85
N ALA A 11 4.99 -0.15 2.07
CA ALA A 11 4.97 -0.12 0.60
C ALA A 11 5.03 -1.55 0.05
N VAL A 12 4.12 -1.88 -0.87
CA VAL A 12 4.04 -3.20 -1.52
C VAL A 12 3.82 -3.06 -3.02
N VAL A 13 4.12 -4.11 -3.77
CA VAL A 13 3.69 -4.28 -5.16
C VAL A 13 2.78 -5.49 -5.23
N ILE A 14 1.62 -5.33 -5.88
CA ILE A 14 0.68 -6.41 -6.18
C ILE A 14 0.38 -6.38 -7.68
N GLY A 15 0.60 -7.50 -8.36
CA GLY A 15 0.60 -7.58 -9.82
C GLY A 15 1.64 -6.62 -10.40
N VAL A 16 1.15 -5.58 -11.08
CA VAL A 16 1.99 -4.52 -11.68
C VAL A 16 1.86 -3.18 -10.96
N SER A 17 1.11 -3.12 -9.85
CA SER A 17 0.76 -1.87 -9.19
C SER A 17 1.50 -1.71 -7.87
N GLY A 18 2.12 -0.55 -7.67
CA GLY A 18 2.73 -0.15 -6.41
C GLY A 18 1.75 0.55 -5.49
N ILE A 19 1.74 0.16 -4.23
CA ILE A 19 0.73 0.57 -3.25
C ILE A 19 1.42 1.06 -1.98
N LEU A 20 1.10 2.29 -1.57
CA LEU A 20 1.50 2.85 -0.28
C LEU A 20 0.39 2.70 0.74
N LEU A 21 0.60 1.89 1.77
CA LEU A 21 -0.27 1.83 2.93
C LEU A 21 0.09 2.96 3.89
N VAL A 22 -0.85 3.88 4.09
CA VAL A 22 -0.64 5.13 4.86
C VAL A 22 -1.64 5.26 6.00
N GLY A 23 -1.26 6.02 7.03
CA GLY A 23 -2.10 6.27 8.19
C GLY A 23 -1.31 6.31 9.49
N PRO A 24 -1.95 6.68 10.61
CA PRO A 24 -1.31 6.77 11.92
C PRO A 24 -0.58 5.49 12.33
N SER A 25 0.37 5.60 13.25
CA SER A 25 0.95 4.41 13.89
C SER A 25 -0.16 3.58 14.55
N GLY A 26 -0.04 2.24 14.48
CA GLY A 26 -1.07 1.32 14.99
C GLY A 26 -2.33 1.19 14.13
N SER A 27 -2.47 1.91 13.01
CA SER A 27 -3.65 1.80 12.12
C SER A 27 -3.77 0.46 11.38
N GLY A 28 -2.74 -0.40 11.44
CA GLY A 28 -2.76 -1.72 10.80
C GLY A 28 -2.17 -1.77 9.39
N LYS A 29 -1.32 -0.80 9.01
CA LYS A 29 -0.60 -0.78 7.71
C LYS A 29 0.12 -2.10 7.42
N SER A 30 1.02 -2.53 8.30
CA SER A 30 1.80 -3.77 8.16
C SER A 30 0.90 -5.01 8.14
N ARG A 31 -0.16 -5.04 8.97
CA ARG A 31 -1.16 -6.11 8.97
C ARG A 31 -1.89 -6.22 7.64
N LEU A 32 -2.33 -5.10 7.08
CA LEU A 32 -3.00 -5.09 5.78
C LEU A 32 -2.03 -5.49 4.66
N ALA A 33 -0.79 -5.00 4.69
CA ALA A 33 0.26 -5.38 3.74
C ALA A 33 0.49 -6.89 3.74
N LEU A 34 0.64 -7.52 4.91
CA LEU A 34 0.76 -8.97 5.03
C LEU A 34 -0.44 -9.72 4.45
N SER A 35 -1.66 -9.25 4.71
CA SER A 35 -2.88 -9.85 4.15
C SER A 35 -2.88 -9.79 2.62
N LEU A 36 -2.53 -8.63 2.04
CA LEU A 36 -2.47 -8.45 0.59
C LEU A 36 -1.41 -9.33 -0.05
N LEU A 37 -0.20 -9.37 0.53
CA LEU A 37 0.90 -10.20 0.04
C LEU A 37 0.53 -11.70 0.07
N ALA A 38 -0.01 -12.18 1.19
CA ALA A 38 -0.39 -13.58 1.35
C ALA A 38 -1.57 -13.98 0.44
N GLU A 39 -2.60 -13.13 0.31
CA GLU A 39 -3.73 -13.40 -0.57
C GLU A 39 -3.33 -13.37 -2.05
N ALA A 40 -2.44 -12.46 -2.45
CA ALA A 40 -1.93 -12.40 -3.81
C ALA A 40 -1.08 -13.63 -4.16
N ASP A 41 -0.17 -14.02 -3.26
CA ASP A 41 0.66 -15.22 -3.41
C ASP A 41 -0.21 -16.49 -3.52
N ALA A 42 -1.24 -16.63 -2.68
CA ALA A 42 -2.18 -17.74 -2.74
C ALA A 42 -2.96 -17.83 -4.06
N LEU A 43 -3.13 -16.70 -4.77
CA LEU A 43 -3.75 -16.63 -6.10
C LEU A 43 -2.73 -16.74 -7.25
N GLY A 44 -1.44 -16.92 -6.95
CA GLY A 44 -0.37 -16.95 -7.94
C GLY A 44 -0.06 -15.60 -8.59
N LEU A 45 -0.46 -14.50 -7.96
CA LEU A 45 -0.17 -13.14 -8.41
C LEU A 45 1.20 -12.70 -7.89
N PHE A 46 1.89 -11.87 -8.68
CA PHE A 46 3.13 -11.27 -8.23
C PHE A 46 2.88 -10.37 -7.01
N ALA A 47 3.62 -10.58 -5.93
CA ALA A 47 3.47 -9.81 -4.70
C ALA A 47 4.83 -9.63 -4.01
N ARG A 48 5.22 -8.38 -3.72
CA ARG A 48 6.51 -8.09 -3.07
C ARG A 48 6.36 -6.96 -2.08
N LEU A 49 7.02 -7.10 -0.93
CA LEU A 49 7.27 -5.97 -0.04
C LEU A 49 8.28 -5.03 -0.71
N ILE A 50 8.11 -3.73 -0.54
CA ILE A 50 9.16 -2.73 -0.83
C ILE A 50 9.79 -2.30 0.48
N ALA A 51 8.96 -1.89 1.45
CA ALA A 51 9.41 -1.41 2.76
C ALA A 51 8.28 -1.50 3.79
N ASP A 52 8.62 -1.62 5.07
CA ASP A 52 7.68 -1.51 6.19
C ASP A 52 8.22 -0.51 7.22
N ASP A 53 7.30 0.16 7.93
CA ASP A 53 7.53 1.23 8.93
C ASP A 53 8.20 2.52 8.41
N GLN A 54 9.28 2.40 7.64
CA GLN A 54 10.03 3.52 7.07
C GLN A 54 10.21 3.31 5.57
N VAL A 55 9.61 4.19 4.77
CA VAL A 55 9.68 4.16 3.32
C VAL A 55 10.40 5.40 2.83
N PHE A 56 11.49 5.23 2.09
CA PHE A 56 12.13 6.34 1.41
C PHE A 56 11.37 6.66 0.12
N ILE A 57 10.90 7.90 0.03
CA ILE A 57 10.15 8.43 -1.12
C ILE A 57 11.06 9.34 -1.93
N ALA A 58 11.18 9.04 -3.23
CA ALA A 58 11.86 9.87 -4.22
C ALA A 58 10.92 10.20 -5.38
N HIS A 59 11.16 11.35 -6.01
CA HIS A 59 10.40 11.81 -7.17
C HIS A 59 11.30 11.79 -8.40
N SER A 60 10.85 11.12 -9.46
CA SER A 60 11.60 11.06 -10.72
C SER A 60 10.66 10.94 -11.90
N GLY A 61 10.79 11.84 -12.88
CA GLY A 61 9.99 11.80 -14.10
C GLY A 61 8.47 11.88 -13.88
N GLY A 62 8.03 12.61 -12.85
CA GLY A 62 6.62 12.71 -12.47
C GLY A 62 6.05 11.44 -11.84
N ARG A 63 6.92 10.57 -11.33
CA ARG A 63 6.53 9.35 -10.61
C ARG A 63 7.13 9.33 -9.21
N VAL A 64 6.37 8.72 -8.31
CA VAL A 64 6.76 8.41 -6.94
C VAL A 64 7.48 7.07 -6.93
N ILE A 65 8.70 7.04 -6.40
CA ILE A 65 9.48 5.82 -6.21
C ILE A 65 9.64 5.57 -4.71
N ALA A 66 9.24 4.39 -4.26
CA ALA A 66 9.47 3.91 -2.90
C ALA A 66 10.65 2.94 -2.86
N SER A 67 11.41 2.98 -1.77
CA SER A 67 12.47 2.02 -1.44
C SER A 67 12.59 1.85 0.07
N ALA A 68 13.19 0.74 0.52
CA ALA A 68 13.49 0.55 1.94
C ALA A 68 14.82 1.18 2.37
N PRO A 69 14.93 1.65 3.63
CA PRO A 69 16.22 1.77 4.28
C PRO A 69 16.94 0.41 4.28
N PRO A 70 18.25 0.34 3.94
CA PRO A 70 18.95 -0.94 3.81
C PRO A 70 18.92 -1.84 5.06
N ALA A 71 18.86 -1.23 6.26
CA ALA A 71 18.85 -1.97 7.53
C ALA A 71 17.57 -2.82 7.76
N ILE A 72 16.46 -2.44 7.10
CA ILE A 72 15.14 -3.04 7.28
C ILE A 72 14.55 -3.63 5.99
N ALA A 73 15.32 -3.67 4.91
CA ALA A 73 14.89 -4.29 3.66
C ALA A 73 14.44 -5.75 3.86
N GLY A 74 13.31 -6.11 3.25
CA GLY A 74 12.73 -7.45 3.35
C GLY A 74 12.15 -7.82 4.72
N LYS A 75 12.03 -6.88 5.65
CA LYS A 75 11.50 -7.12 7.00
C LYS A 75 10.15 -6.45 7.18
N ILE A 76 9.25 -7.13 7.87
CA ILE A 76 7.92 -6.61 8.24
C ILE A 76 7.62 -6.95 9.69
N GLU A 77 7.11 -5.98 10.44
CA GLU A 77 6.74 -6.18 11.85
C GLU A 77 5.35 -6.81 11.96
N ILE A 78 5.27 -7.90 12.73
CA ILE A 78 4.02 -8.51 13.17
C ILE A 78 3.80 -8.10 14.62
N TYR A 79 2.87 -7.16 14.82
CA TYR A 79 2.57 -6.59 16.13
C TYR A 79 2.33 -7.67 17.19
N GLY A 80 3.04 -7.56 18.32
CA GLY A 80 2.95 -8.50 19.43
C GLY A 80 3.60 -9.87 19.19
N SER A 81 4.22 -10.10 18.02
CA SER A 81 4.87 -11.37 17.67
C SER A 81 6.36 -11.22 17.36
N GLY A 82 6.76 -10.19 16.61
CA GLY A 82 8.15 -9.95 16.23
C GLY A 82 8.32 -9.55 14.76
N ILE A 83 9.53 -9.72 14.22
CA ILE A 83 9.88 -9.34 12.84
C ILE A 83 9.92 -10.59 11.96
N ALA A 84 9.24 -10.54 10.81
CA ALA A 84 9.29 -11.57 9.79
C ALA A 84 10.13 -11.12 8.58
N VAL A 85 10.71 -12.08 7.86
CA VAL A 85 11.39 -11.86 6.58
C VAL A 85 10.47 -12.32 5.46
N VAL A 86 10.31 -11.49 4.44
CA VAL A 86 9.44 -11.77 3.28
C VAL A 86 10.15 -11.43 1.98
N GLU A 87 9.65 -11.97 0.87
CA GLU A 87 10.14 -11.59 -0.46
C GLU A 87 9.92 -10.10 -0.72
N HIS A 88 10.95 -9.43 -1.26
CA HIS A 88 10.93 -7.99 -1.46
C HIS A 88 11.60 -7.57 -2.77
N LEU A 89 11.42 -6.30 -3.14
CA LEU A 89 12.18 -5.59 -4.17
C LEU A 89 12.85 -4.36 -3.55
N ASP A 90 13.98 -3.95 -4.12
CA ASP A 90 14.73 -2.78 -3.63
C ASP A 90 13.94 -1.48 -3.80
N ALA A 91 13.21 -1.34 -4.90
CA ALA A 91 12.41 -0.17 -5.20
C ALA A 91 11.27 -0.47 -6.18
N ALA A 92 10.22 0.34 -6.15
CA ALA A 92 9.14 0.32 -7.14
C ALA A 92 8.47 1.70 -7.27
N VAL A 93 7.79 1.91 -8.39
CA VAL A 93 6.90 3.05 -8.60
C VAL A 93 5.62 2.85 -7.81
N MET A 94 5.16 3.87 -7.08
CA MET A 94 3.92 3.86 -6.31
C MET A 94 2.80 4.55 -7.11
N ASP A 95 1.68 3.84 -7.31
CA ASP A 95 0.57 4.30 -8.14
C ASP A 95 -0.57 4.92 -7.33
N PHE A 96 -0.83 4.39 -6.14
CA PHE A 96 -1.86 4.92 -5.23
C PHE A 96 -1.58 4.55 -3.77
N CYS A 97 -2.33 5.21 -2.89
CA CYS A 97 -2.30 4.99 -1.46
C CYS A 97 -3.53 4.21 -1.00
N VAL A 98 -3.35 3.40 0.05
CA VAL A 98 -4.43 2.72 0.76
C VAL A 98 -4.37 3.13 2.23
N ARG A 99 -5.49 3.57 2.80
CA ARG A 99 -5.59 3.86 4.24
C ARG A 99 -6.44 2.79 4.93
N PRO A 100 -5.85 1.96 5.80
CA PRO A 100 -6.64 1.07 6.64
C PRO A 100 -7.65 1.87 7.47
N VAL A 101 -8.90 1.43 7.49
CA VAL A 101 -9.98 2.04 8.30
C VAL A 101 -10.69 0.97 9.14
N ASP A 102 -11.14 1.38 10.33
CA ASP A 102 -12.00 0.56 11.19
C ASP A 102 -13.47 0.80 10.87
N VAL A 103 -14.31 -0.25 10.95
CA VAL A 103 -15.76 -0.17 10.74
C VAL A 103 -16.41 0.93 11.56
N LYS A 104 -15.96 1.11 12.80
CA LYS A 104 -16.55 2.06 13.75
C LYS A 104 -16.25 3.52 13.39
N THR A 105 -15.18 3.76 12.63
CA THR A 105 -14.70 5.10 12.27
C THR A 105 -14.84 5.38 10.78
N ALA A 106 -15.17 4.38 9.97
CA ALA A 106 -15.30 4.51 8.54
C ALA A 106 -16.61 5.24 8.20
N GLU A 107 -16.51 6.23 7.32
CA GLU A 107 -17.68 6.82 6.68
C GLU A 107 -18.32 5.80 5.73
N ARG A 108 -19.65 5.76 5.70
CA ARG A 108 -20.40 4.82 4.86
C ARG A 108 -20.15 5.06 3.36
N LEU A 109 -19.94 6.32 2.99
CA LEU A 109 -19.55 6.75 1.65
C LEU A 109 -18.45 7.80 1.82
N PRO A 110 -17.19 7.52 1.45
CA PRO A 110 -16.14 8.53 1.48
C PRO A 110 -16.42 9.60 0.42
N GLU A 111 -15.82 10.78 0.58
CA GLU A 111 -15.80 11.78 -0.48
C GLU A 111 -15.20 11.18 -1.77
N PRO A 112 -15.75 11.52 -2.96
CA PRO A 112 -15.13 11.12 -4.22
C PRO A 112 -13.73 11.74 -4.34
N GLU A 113 -12.82 11.03 -5.00
CA GLU A 113 -11.47 11.53 -5.35
C GLU A 113 -10.55 11.87 -4.16
N LEU A 114 -10.58 11.07 -3.10
CA LEU A 114 -9.59 11.19 -2.02
C LEU A 114 -8.16 11.08 -2.55
N SER A 115 -7.27 11.86 -1.96
CA SER A 115 -5.84 11.87 -2.27
C SER A 115 -4.98 12.00 -1.01
N PHE A 116 -3.73 11.59 -1.13
CA PHE A 116 -2.72 11.70 -0.08
C PHE A 116 -1.53 12.50 -0.59
N THR A 117 -1.21 13.61 0.09
CA THR A 117 -0.03 14.42 -0.20
C THR A 117 1.21 13.78 0.40
N LEU A 118 2.16 13.43 -0.46
CA LEU A 118 3.44 12.85 -0.06
C LEU A 118 4.42 13.93 0.42
N PRO A 119 5.47 13.56 1.18
CA PRO A 119 6.58 14.45 1.42
C PRO A 119 7.20 14.87 0.09
N GLY A 120 7.22 16.18 -0.21
CA GLY A 120 7.62 16.70 -1.52
C GLY A 120 6.47 17.28 -2.35
N GLY A 121 5.22 17.05 -1.94
CA GLY A 121 4.03 17.76 -2.46
C GLY A 121 3.26 17.03 -3.57
N GLU A 122 3.80 15.96 -4.17
CA GLU A 122 3.02 15.13 -5.10
C GLU A 122 1.85 14.44 -4.38
N MET A 123 0.76 14.25 -5.11
CA MET A 123 -0.46 13.65 -4.59
C MET A 123 -0.72 12.33 -5.30
N LEU A 124 -0.99 11.28 -4.52
CA LEU A 124 -1.47 10.01 -5.05
C LEU A 124 -2.95 9.82 -4.69
N PRO A 125 -3.74 9.16 -5.54
CA PRO A 125 -5.09 8.73 -5.19
C PRO A 125 -5.09 7.92 -3.89
N LEU A 126 -6.13 8.05 -3.07
CA LEU A 126 -6.23 7.40 -1.76
C LEU A 126 -7.50 6.56 -1.65
N VAL A 127 -7.34 5.29 -1.28
CA VAL A 127 -8.44 4.35 -1.09
C VAL A 127 -8.54 3.96 0.38
N PRO A 128 -9.62 4.35 1.09
CA PRO A 128 -9.93 3.78 2.40
C PRO A 128 -10.27 2.29 2.25
N LEU A 129 -9.62 1.41 3.02
CA LEU A 129 -9.89 -0.02 2.98
C LEU A 129 -10.11 -0.59 4.38
N MET A 130 -11.17 -1.36 4.52
CA MET A 130 -11.55 -2.01 5.77
C MET A 130 -10.51 -3.06 6.19
N LEU A 131 -9.97 -2.91 7.40
CA LEU A 131 -8.97 -3.82 7.95
C LEU A 131 -9.56 -5.15 8.43
N GLN A 132 -10.83 -5.16 8.84
CA GLN A 132 -11.47 -6.33 9.44
C GLN A 132 -12.10 -7.24 8.38
N GLY A 133 -12.02 -8.57 8.62
CA GLY A 133 -12.60 -9.60 7.76
C GLY A 133 -11.64 -10.14 6.69
N ALA A 134 -11.88 -11.36 6.23
CA ALA A 134 -11.10 -12.03 5.19
C ALA A 134 -11.30 -11.37 3.80
N GLY A 135 -10.33 -11.50 2.89
CA GLY A 135 -10.45 -11.03 1.50
C GLY A 135 -10.09 -9.56 1.33
N SER A 136 -8.96 -9.14 1.92
CA SER A 136 -8.44 -7.78 1.77
C SER A 136 -8.13 -7.44 0.32
N LEU A 137 -7.53 -8.37 -0.41
CA LEU A 137 -7.21 -8.22 -1.82
C LEU A 137 -8.46 -8.18 -2.68
N ALA A 138 -9.45 -9.04 -2.39
CA ALA A 138 -10.72 -9.04 -3.12
C ALA A 138 -11.45 -7.70 -3.00
N ARG A 139 -11.51 -7.12 -1.79
CA ARG A 139 -12.08 -5.77 -1.57
C ARG A 139 -11.28 -4.70 -2.32
N LEU A 140 -9.96 -4.75 -2.23
CA LEU A 140 -9.13 -3.76 -2.89
C LEU A 140 -9.25 -3.83 -4.41
N ASN A 141 -9.28 -5.03 -5.01
CA ASN A 141 -9.47 -5.23 -6.44
C ASN A 141 -10.85 -4.77 -6.92
N ALA A 142 -11.89 -4.88 -6.09
CA ALA A 142 -13.21 -4.33 -6.41
C ALA A 142 -13.21 -2.80 -6.50
N LEU A 143 -12.40 -2.12 -5.66
CA LEU A 143 -12.23 -0.66 -5.67
C LEU A 143 -11.16 -0.18 -6.66
N CYS A 144 -10.23 -1.07 -7.03
CA CYS A 144 -9.09 -0.80 -7.89
C CYS A 144 -8.96 -1.93 -8.94
N PRO A 145 -9.84 -1.97 -9.96
CA PRO A 145 -9.82 -3.02 -10.96
C PRO A 145 -8.46 -3.11 -11.65
N GLY A 146 -7.96 -4.33 -11.88
CA GLY A 146 -6.70 -4.60 -12.58
C GLY A 146 -5.61 -5.23 -11.71
N LEU A 147 -5.74 -5.19 -10.37
CA LEU A 147 -4.76 -5.81 -9.46
C LEU A 147 -4.60 -7.31 -9.69
N ALA A 148 -5.70 -8.01 -10.01
CA ALA A 148 -5.70 -9.44 -10.27
C ALA A 148 -5.47 -9.81 -11.75
N ASP A 149 -5.52 -8.84 -12.67
CA ASP A 149 -5.61 -9.10 -14.11
C ASP A 149 -4.35 -8.62 -14.88
N GLY A 150 -3.31 -8.20 -14.14
CA GLY A 150 -2.03 -7.75 -14.70
C GLY A 150 -2.08 -6.38 -15.38
N ARG A 151 -3.14 -5.59 -15.15
CA ARG A 151 -3.26 -4.22 -15.65
C ARG A 151 -2.90 -3.22 -14.55
N PRO A 152 -2.38 -2.02 -14.89
CA PRO A 152 -2.21 -0.96 -13.90
C PRO A 152 -3.54 -0.67 -13.22
N ALA A 153 -3.61 -0.93 -11.91
CA ALA A 153 -4.83 -0.70 -11.16
C ALA A 153 -5.05 0.80 -10.98
N ARG A 154 -6.31 1.21 -11.08
CA ARG A 154 -6.71 2.60 -10.85
C ARG A 154 -7.83 2.63 -9.83
N PRO A 155 -7.69 3.41 -8.75
CA PRO A 155 -8.79 3.66 -7.84
C PRO A 155 -10.01 4.19 -8.60
N CYS A 156 -11.11 3.45 -8.47
CA CYS A 156 -12.42 3.77 -9.00
C CYS A 156 -13.35 3.95 -7.79
N ILE A 157 -13.35 5.15 -7.22
CA ILE A 157 -14.30 5.51 -6.16
C ILE A 157 -15.40 6.33 -6.82
N ASP A 158 -16.10 5.71 -7.74
CA ASP A 158 -17.24 6.33 -8.39
C ASP A 158 -18.43 6.23 -7.42
N GLY A 159 -18.88 7.37 -6.91
CA GLY A 159 -20.07 7.47 -6.07
C GLY A 159 -21.39 7.19 -6.80
N ASN A 160 -21.37 6.75 -8.05
CA ASN A 160 -22.54 6.45 -8.86
C ASN A 160 -22.43 5.04 -9.44
N GLY A 161 -23.30 4.15 -8.94
CA GLY A 161 -23.83 3.05 -9.74
C GLY A 161 -24.87 3.55 -10.75
#